data_AF-A0A379GD71-F1
#
_entry.id   AF-A0A379GD71-F1
#
_cell.length_a   1.000
_cell.length_b   1.000
_cell.length_c   1.000
_cell.angle_alpha   90.00
_cell.angle_beta   90.00
_cell.angle_gamma   90.00
#
_symmetry.space_group_name_H-M   'P 1'
#
loop_
_entity.id
_entity.type
_entity.pdbx_description
1 polymer ?
#
loop_
_entity_poly.entity_id
_entity_poly.type
_entity_poly.pdbx_seq_one_letter_code
_entity_poly.pdbx_strand_id
1 'polypeptide(L)' 'MSKNQTISIKDVSPTANKQRPRKEQRDAAQSFISTIQGINFPNSKRIYITGTRSDIQVPMREIQLDKTLIGGSKEDPIF' A
#
# COMPACT_ATOMS: atom_id res chain seq x y z
N MET A 1 -17.61 9.29 5.68
CA MET A 1 -16.72 9.10 6.84
C MET A 1 -15.97 7.79 6.66
N SER A 2 -14.71 7.85 6.26
CA SER A 2 -13.89 6.65 6.01
C SER A 2 -13.44 6.07 7.35
N LYS A 3 -13.81 4.81 7.63
CA LYS A 3 -13.43 4.11 8.85
C LYS A 3 -12.09 3.43 8.61
N ASN A 4 -11.05 3.85 9.34
CA ASN A 4 -9.76 3.16 9.35
C ASN A 4 -9.92 1.85 10.13
N GLN A 5 -9.96 0.72 9.43
CA GLN A 5 -10.06 -0.61 10.04
C GLN A 5 -8.66 -1.23 10.17
N THR A 6 -8.23 -1.40 11.42
CA THR A 6 -7.10 -2.26 11.78
C THR A 6 -7.52 -3.71 11.61
N ILE A 7 -6.95 -4.40 10.62
CA ILE A 7 -7.33 -5.78 10.27
C ILE A 7 -6.57 -6.77 11.15
N SER A 8 -7.29 -7.64 11.86
CA SER A 8 -6.72 -8.74 12.63
C SER A 8 -6.19 -9.84 11.69
N ILE A 9 -4.91 -10.19 11.84
CA ILE A 9 -4.13 -11.07 10.93
C ILE A 9 -4.59 -12.55 10.94
N LYS A 10 -5.60 -12.90 11.74
CA LYS A 10 -6.06 -14.29 11.91
C LYS A 10 -6.92 -14.81 10.76
N ASP A 11 -7.44 -13.93 9.90
CA ASP A 11 -8.36 -14.30 8.82
C ASP A 11 -7.67 -14.48 7.44
N VAL A 12 -6.34 -14.34 7.39
CA VAL A 12 -5.56 -14.26 6.13
C VAL A 12 -5.14 -15.64 5.60
N SER A 13 -5.32 -16.72 6.37
CA SER A 13 -4.85 -18.05 5.97
C SER A 13 -6.01 -18.89 5.39
N PRO A 14 -5.95 -19.34 4.12
CA PRO A 14 -6.95 -20.26 3.59
C PRO A 14 -6.83 -21.59 4.32
N THR A 15 -7.77 -21.87 5.21
CA THR A 15 -7.89 -23.19 5.84
C THR A 15 -8.35 -24.18 4.77
N ALA A 16 -7.56 -25.23 4.59
CA ALA A 16 -7.87 -26.29 3.65
C ALA A 16 -9.19 -26.98 4.03
N ASN A 17 -10.02 -27.18 3.01
CA ASN A 17 -11.10 -28.18 2.94
C ASN A 17 -12.43 -27.86 3.64
N LYS A 18 -13.29 -27.11 2.92
CA LYS A 18 -14.69 -27.48 2.67
C LYS A 18 -14.99 -27.04 1.24
N GLN A 19 -15.59 -27.90 0.41
CA GLN A 19 -16.10 -27.55 -0.92
C GLN A 19 -17.20 -26.49 -0.76
N ARG A 20 -16.82 -25.23 -0.55
CA ARG A 20 -17.75 -24.11 -0.61
C ARG A 20 -18.33 -24.07 -2.02
N PRO A 21 -19.64 -23.92 -2.21
CA PRO A 21 -20.23 -23.74 -3.52
C PRO A 21 -19.51 -22.59 -4.25
N ARG A 22 -19.30 -22.73 -5.57
CA ARG A 22 -18.52 -21.77 -6.39
C ARG A 22 -18.90 -20.30 -6.15
N LYS A 23 -20.17 -20.03 -5.85
CA LYS A 23 -20.68 -18.70 -5.52
C LYS A 23 -20.03 -18.11 -4.25
N GLU A 24 -19.99 -18.86 -3.15
CA GLU A 24 -19.38 -18.40 -1.90
C GLU A 24 -17.88 -18.13 -2.06
N GLN A 25 -17.18 -18.94 -2.85
CA GLN A 25 -15.76 -18.70 -3.15
C GLN A 25 -15.57 -17.41 -3.95
N ARG A 26 -16.45 -17.13 -4.93
CA ARG A 26 -16.42 -15.87 -5.69
C ARG A 26 -16.74 -14.68 -4.81
N ASP A 27 -17.77 -14.77 -3.97
CA ASP A 27 -18.18 -13.68 -3.08
C ASP A 27 -17.06 -13.37 -2.06
N ALA A 28 -16.43 -14.40 -1.49
CA ALA A 28 -15.27 -14.23 -0.61
C ALA A 28 -14.06 -13.62 -1.36
N ALA A 29 -13.73 -14.10 -2.56
CA ALA A 29 -12.66 -13.53 -3.37
C ALA A 29 -12.94 -12.06 -3.75
N GLN A 30 -14.19 -11.73 -4.08
CA GLN A 30 -14.60 -10.37 -4.39
C GLN A 30 -14.41 -9.44 -3.19
N SER A 31 -14.83 -9.87 -2.00
CA SER A 31 -14.62 -9.11 -0.76
C SER A 31 -13.14 -8.93 -0.42
N PHE A 32 -12.32 -9.93 -0.71
CA PHE A 32 -10.87 -9.87 -0.49
C PHE A 32 -10.21 -8.86 -1.43
N ILE A 33 -10.55 -8.91 -2.74
CA ILE A 33 -10.04 -7.97 -3.74
C ILE A 33 -10.46 -6.54 -3.39
N SER A 34 -11.72 -6.32 -3.03
CA SER A 34 -12.20 -4.97 -2.64
C SER A 34 -11.47 -4.45 -1.39
N THR A 35 -11.08 -5.34 -0.48
CA THR A 35 -10.34 -4.96 0.74
C THR A 35 -8.88 -4.60 0.42
N ILE A 36 -8.24 -5.29 -0.54
CA ILE A 36 -6.86 -4.98 -0.97
C ILE A 36 -6.80 -3.67 -1.76
N GLN A 37 -7.84 -3.31 -2.50
CA GLN A 37 -7.85 -2.17 -3.42
C GLN A 37 -7.87 -0.78 -2.75
N GLY A 38 -7.76 -0.68 -1.42
CA GLY A 38 -8.05 0.56 -0.69
C GLY A 38 -6.91 1.23 0.07
N ILE A 39 -5.70 0.66 0.13
CA ILE A 39 -4.62 1.29 0.93
C ILE A 39 -3.92 2.39 0.12
N ASN A 40 -4.57 3.55 0.04
CA ASN A 40 -4.00 4.75 -0.55
C ASN A 40 -3.11 5.45 0.49
N PHE A 41 -1.87 5.72 0.13
CA PHE A 41 -0.96 6.51 0.96
C PHE A 41 -0.65 7.78 0.18
N PRO A 42 -1.34 8.88 0.48
CA PRO A 42 -1.17 10.14 -0.25
C PRO A 42 0.29 10.59 -0.20
N ASN A 43 0.72 11.32 -1.22
CA ASN A 43 2.09 11.81 -1.38
C ASN A 43 3.16 10.71 -1.32
N SER A 44 2.82 9.47 -1.68
CA SER A 44 3.79 8.40 -1.77
C SER A 44 3.49 7.46 -2.94
N LYS A 45 4.54 6.85 -3.50
CA LYS A 45 4.42 5.82 -4.53
C LYS A 45 5.29 4.61 -4.22
N ARG A 46 4.85 3.43 -4.67
CA ARG A 46 5.68 2.22 -4.66
C ARG A 46 6.70 2.34 -5.78
N ILE A 47 7.97 2.18 -5.43
CA ILE A 47 9.07 2.12 -6.39
C ILE A 47 9.78 0.78 -6.25
N TYR A 48 10.54 0.41 -7.27
CA TYR A 48 11.37 -0.79 -7.27
C TYR A 48 12.81 -0.39 -7.55
N ILE A 49 13.70 -0.69 -6.62
CA ILE A 49 15.14 -0.46 -6.77
C ILE A 49 15.78 -1.76 -7.26
N THR A 50 16.65 -1.66 -8.26
CA THR A 50 17.40 -2.82 -8.76
C THR A 50 18.43 -3.24 -7.71
N GLY A 51 18.45 -4.52 -7.36
CA GLY A 51 19.44 -5.06 -6.44
C GLY A 51 20.83 -5.20 -7.06
N THR A 52 21.72 -5.91 -6.36
CA THR A 52 23.07 -6.22 -6.88
C THR A 52 23.01 -7.06 -8.15
N ARG A 53 21.96 -7.87 -8.32
CA ARG A 53 21.67 -8.61 -9.55
C ARG A 53 20.51 -7.96 -10.28
N SER A 54 20.55 -7.98 -11.61
CA SER A 54 19.55 -7.36 -12.48
C SER A 54 18.15 -7.97 -12.41
N ASP A 55 18.02 -9.19 -11.90
CA ASP A 55 16.74 -9.88 -11.70
C ASP A 55 16.05 -9.52 -10.37
N ILE A 56 16.75 -8.85 -9.46
CA ILE A 56 16.22 -8.50 -8.14
C ILE A 56 15.61 -7.10 -8.20
N GLN A 57 14.34 -7.00 -7.77
CA GLN A 57 13.65 -5.74 -7.55
C GLN A 57 13.19 -5.63 -6.10
N VAL A 58 13.76 -4.67 -5.38
CA VAL A 58 13.42 -4.41 -3.97
C VAL A 58 12.28 -3.38 -3.92
N PRO A 59 11.10 -3.74 -3.41
CA PRO A 59 10.00 -2.80 -3.29
C PRO A 59 10.26 -1.82 -2.15
N MET A 60 10.25 -0.53 -2.48
CA MET A 60 10.35 0.55 -1.50
C MET A 60 9.13 1.46 -1.60
N ARG A 61 8.94 2.28 -0.58
CA ARG A 61 7.96 3.36 -0.62
C ARG A 61 8.69 4.70 -0.68
N GLU A 62 8.52 5.41 -1.78
CA GLU A 62 9.02 6.78 -1.92
C GLU A 62 7.97 7.73 -1.36
N ILE A 63 8.37 8.55 -0.38
CA ILE A 63 7.52 9.58 0.22
C ILE A 63 7.96 10.92 -0.37
N GLN A 64 7.02 11.63 -1.00
CA GLN A 64 7.22 12.97 -1.51
C GLN A 64 6.97 13.95 -0.37
N LEU A 65 7.97 14.77 -0.07
CA LEU A 65 7.92 15.79 0.97
C LEU A 65 7.88 17.17 0.32
N ASP A 66 7.25 18.13 0.99
CA ASP A 66 7.32 19.53 0.61
C ASP A 66 8.70 20.10 0.95
N LYS A 67 9.12 21.11 0.20
CA LYS A 67 10.39 21.80 0.43
C LYS A 67 10.38 22.50 1.79
N THR A 68 11.49 22.41 2.52
CA THR A 68 11.63 23.00 3.85
C THR A 68 12.49 24.24 3.79
N LEU A 69 12.06 25.35 4.40
CA LEU A 69 12.85 26.58 4.45
C LEU A 69 14.25 26.29 5.01
N ILE A 70 15.26 26.40 4.15
CA ILE A 70 16.67 26.20 4.47
C ILE A 70 17.41 27.53 4.63
N GLY A 71 16.80 28.65 4.22
CA GLY A 71 17.36 29.99 4.44
C GLY A 71 16.70 31.06 3.57
N GLY A 72 17.44 32.12 3.25
CA GLY A 72 16.96 33.25 2.45
C GLY A 72 16.43 34.42 3.28
N SER A 73 16.02 35.49 2.60
CA SER A 73 15.35 36.62 3.24
C SER A 73 13.83 36.42 3.20
N LYS A 74 13.07 37.32 3.83
CA LYS A 74 11.61 37.27 3.78
C LYS A 74 11.08 37.47 2.35
N GLU A 75 11.82 38.22 1.54
CA GLU A 75 11.51 38.57 0.16
C GLU A 75 12.02 37.52 -0.84
N ASP A 76 13.08 36.79 -0.48
CA ASP A 76 13.66 35.71 -1.28
C ASP A 76 14.01 34.48 -0.42
N PRO A 77 12.98 33.71 0.00
CA PRO A 77 13.18 32.51 0.81
C PRO A 77 13.69 31.33 -0.03
N ILE A 78 14.59 30.54 0.56
CA ILE A 78 15.17 29.34 -0.04
C ILE A 78 14.55 28.12 0.65
N PHE A 79 13.86 27.27 -0.12
CA PHE A 79 13.21 26.03 0.34
C PHE A 79 13.82 24.79 -0.31
#